data_AF-A0A2G6HSI9-F1
#
_entry.id   AF-A0A2G6HSI9-F1
#
_cell.length_a   1.000
_cell.length_b   1.000
_cell.length_c   1.000
_cell.angle_alpha   90.00
_cell.angle_beta   90.00
_cell.angle_gamma   90.00
#
_symmetry.space_group_name_H-M   'P 1'
#
loop_
_entity.id
_entity.type
_entity.pdbx_description
1 polymer ?
#
loop_
_entity_poly.entity_id
_entity_poly.type
_entity_poly.pdbx_seq_one_letter_code
_entity_poly.pdbx_strand_id
1 'polypeptide(L)'
;MFFLLTFSLSFYGSIELTKETDLSYIDHPVQFIVANSRGECFLLSFSHSKVTKVSAEGEFLYQIQGRFGQGPGEFARPRYALLMNHGQTLLIADLKGRMTLFNERTGEFIKTVSRFEPSCIFLKYDETHFLSIINASDHLFKILNLDGETVHSWFPKKRYFDHYEKEVWTRSYAVCLGPDKKIYFQEGSYPEILLFERDVNFYKTIQLKWPKYYKKAPEKDLDPKYRFNKVKVQEHFDSYTHLKNLFYIGDKYILVVWYIHEPYEISMDLYNIQDNQ
;
A
#
# COMPACT_ATOMS: atom_id res chain seq x y z
N MET A 1 -15.11 -23.47 -24.69
CA MET A 1 -14.87 -23.96 -23.31
C MET A 1 -13.46 -23.55 -22.93
N PHE A 2 -13.30 -22.36 -22.36
CA PHE A 2 -11.99 -21.84 -21.97
C PHE A 2 -11.71 -22.26 -20.52
N PHE A 3 -10.65 -23.04 -20.32
CA PHE A 3 -10.17 -23.39 -18.99
C PHE A 3 -9.40 -22.18 -18.42
N LEU A 4 -9.98 -21.50 -17.43
CA LEU A 4 -9.22 -20.60 -16.55
C LEU A 4 -8.27 -21.47 -15.72
N LEU A 5 -6.97 -21.44 -16.04
CA LEU A 5 -5.93 -21.96 -15.16
C LEU A 5 -5.70 -20.95 -14.04
N THR A 6 -6.53 -21.03 -12.99
CA THR A 6 -6.23 -20.39 -11.70
C THR A 6 -5.15 -21.22 -11.02
N PHE A 7 -3.92 -20.73 -10.99
CA PHE A 7 -2.91 -21.26 -10.07
C PHE A 7 -3.09 -20.54 -8.73
N SER A 8 -3.70 -21.22 -7.76
CA SER A 8 -3.57 -20.83 -6.36
C SER A 8 -2.19 -21.31 -5.90
N LEU A 9 -1.24 -20.39 -5.72
CA LEU A 9 0.03 -20.73 -5.07
C LEU A 9 -0.21 -20.72 -3.56
N SER A 10 -0.61 -21.86 -3.00
CA SER A 10 -0.52 -22.06 -1.55
C SER A 10 0.94 -22.39 -1.24
N PHE A 11 1.69 -21.42 -0.72
CA PHE A 11 3.03 -21.69 -0.19
C PHE A 11 2.89 -22.60 1.04
N TYR A 12 3.04 -23.91 0.85
CA TYR A 12 3.28 -24.89 1.91
C TYR A 12 4.79 -25.13 2.15
N GLY A 13 5.62 -24.16 1.77
CA GLY A 13 7.06 -24.20 2.02
C GLY A 13 7.38 -23.56 3.36
N SER A 14 8.16 -24.24 4.20
CA SER A 14 8.91 -23.57 5.25
C SER A 14 9.86 -22.57 4.59
N ILE A 15 9.79 -21.29 4.98
CA ILE A 15 10.90 -20.38 4.74
C ILE A 15 12.00 -20.85 5.69
N GLU A 16 12.93 -21.64 5.17
CA GLU A 16 14.13 -22.00 5.92
C GLU A 16 15.11 -20.82 5.85
N LEU A 17 15.45 -20.26 7.01
CA LEU A 17 16.51 -19.27 7.13
C LEU A 17 17.82 -19.95 6.74
N THR A 18 18.34 -19.63 5.56
CA THR A 18 19.61 -20.18 5.07
C THR A 18 20.83 -19.55 5.75
N LYS A 19 20.63 -18.45 6.49
CA LYS A 19 21.66 -17.70 7.20
C LYS A 19 21.04 -16.88 8.33
N GLU A 20 21.57 -17.02 9.55
CA GLU A 20 21.29 -16.07 10.63
C GLU A 20 22.12 -14.81 10.41
N THR A 21 21.45 -13.65 10.38
CA THR A 21 22.08 -12.34 10.22
C THR A 21 21.71 -11.49 11.42
N ASP A 22 22.67 -10.73 11.96
CA ASP A 22 22.36 -9.75 12.99
C ASP A 22 21.47 -8.65 12.39
N LEU A 23 20.22 -8.57 12.86
CA LEU A 23 19.24 -7.56 12.45
C LEU A 23 19.03 -6.49 13.52
N SER A 24 19.96 -6.35 14.48
CA SER A 24 19.89 -5.36 15.57
C SER A 24 19.71 -3.91 15.09
N TYR A 25 20.11 -3.62 13.85
CA TYR A 25 19.95 -2.31 13.22
C TYR A 25 18.52 -2.06 12.69
N ILE A 26 17.68 -3.09 12.55
CA ILE A 26 16.29 -3.00 12.15
C ILE A 26 15.43 -2.64 13.36
N ASP A 27 14.73 -1.52 13.25
CA ASP A 27 13.76 -1.13 14.27
C ASP A 27 12.43 -1.82 14.02
N HIS A 28 12.01 -2.67 14.96
CA HIS A 28 10.71 -3.31 14.91
C HIS A 28 9.60 -2.47 15.57
N PRO A 29 8.37 -2.47 15.01
CA PRO A 29 8.00 -3.10 13.75
C PRO A 29 8.48 -2.27 12.54
N VAL A 30 8.76 -2.96 11.42
CA VAL A 30 8.86 -2.33 10.10
C VAL A 30 7.44 -2.21 9.55
N GLN A 31 7.01 -1.00 9.17
CA GLN A 31 5.64 -0.76 8.66
C GLN A 31 5.59 -0.62 7.15
N PHE A 32 6.70 -0.28 6.51
CA PHE A 32 6.76 -0.09 5.07
C PHE A 32 8.14 -0.47 4.54
N ILE A 33 8.16 -1.02 3.32
CA ILE A 33 9.37 -1.38 2.60
C ILE A 33 9.28 -0.87 1.16
N VAL A 34 10.37 -0.33 0.65
CA VAL A 34 10.54 -0.06 -0.78
C VAL A 34 11.90 -0.55 -1.23
N ALA A 35 11.96 -1.19 -2.38
CA ALA A 35 13.20 -1.73 -2.95
C ALA A 35 13.58 -0.98 -4.23
N ASN A 36 14.88 -0.79 -4.45
CA ASN A 36 15.40 -0.27 -5.71
C ASN A 36 15.69 -1.41 -6.70
N SER A 37 16.13 -1.06 -7.91
CA SER A 37 16.44 -2.04 -8.97
C SER A 37 17.65 -2.94 -8.67
N ARG A 38 18.45 -2.62 -7.65
CA ARG A 38 19.56 -3.46 -7.17
C ARG A 38 19.13 -4.45 -6.08
N GLY A 39 17.85 -4.44 -5.69
CA GLY A 39 17.34 -5.23 -4.57
C GLY A 39 17.64 -4.64 -3.19
N GLU A 40 18.32 -3.49 -3.12
CA GLU A 40 18.54 -2.81 -1.85
C GLU A 40 17.19 -2.27 -1.34
N CYS A 41 16.93 -2.46 -0.05
CA CYS A 41 15.64 -2.15 0.56
C CYS A 41 15.75 -0.99 1.54
N PHE A 42 14.72 -0.17 1.59
CA PHE A 42 14.50 0.85 2.60
C PHE A 42 13.40 0.38 3.54
N LEU A 43 13.74 0.23 4.81
CA LEU A 43 12.86 -0.25 5.87
C LEU A 43 12.43 0.95 6.72
N LEU A 44 11.13 1.22 6.77
CA LEU A 44 10.58 2.34 7.53
C LEU A 44 10.09 1.85 8.89
N SER A 45 10.60 2.48 9.94
CA SER A 45 10.09 2.35 11.30
C SER A 45 9.34 3.61 11.71
N PHE A 46 8.01 3.47 11.78
CA PHE A 46 7.06 4.47 12.19
C PHE A 46 7.31 4.94 13.63
N SER A 47 7.44 4.00 14.56
CA SER A 47 7.53 4.30 15.99
C SER A 47 8.83 5.03 16.33
N HIS A 48 9.92 4.70 15.64
CA HIS A 48 11.24 5.26 15.90
C HIS A 48 11.61 6.40 14.95
N SER A 49 10.71 6.75 14.02
CA SER A 49 10.95 7.76 12.99
C SER A 49 12.29 7.53 12.28
N LYS A 50 12.53 6.30 11.82
CA LYS A 50 13.81 5.86 11.26
C LYS A 50 13.60 5.22 9.91
N VAL A 51 14.55 5.42 9.00
CA VAL A 51 14.65 4.68 7.75
C VAL A 51 16.01 4.00 7.69
N THR A 52 16.00 2.69 7.54
CA THR A 52 17.22 1.88 7.42
C THR A 52 17.33 1.38 5.99
N LYS A 53 18.48 1.58 5.35
CA LYS A 53 18.79 0.99 4.05
C LYS A 53 19.62 -0.28 4.24
N VAL A 54 19.24 -1.35 3.55
CA VAL A 54 19.94 -2.64 3.55
C VAL A 54 20.23 -3.12 2.12
N SER A 55 21.23 -3.98 1.95
CA SER A 55 21.51 -4.66 0.68
C SER A 55 20.42 -5.70 0.35
N ALA A 56 20.49 -6.30 -0.84
CA ALA A 56 19.59 -7.40 -1.23
C ALA A 56 19.73 -8.63 -0.33
N GLU A 57 20.92 -8.81 0.26
CA GLU A 57 21.26 -9.86 1.22
C GLU A 57 20.91 -9.49 2.66
N GLY A 58 20.35 -8.31 2.89
CA GLY A 58 20.02 -7.82 4.23
C GLY A 58 21.24 -7.35 5.02
N GLU A 59 22.28 -6.81 4.37
CA GLU A 59 23.39 -6.17 5.07
C GLU A 59 23.10 -4.69 5.31
N PHE A 60 23.43 -4.14 6.48
CA PHE A 60 23.23 -2.72 6.77
C PHE A 60 24.09 -1.83 5.86
N LEU A 61 23.47 -0.82 5.25
CA LEU A 61 24.17 0.17 4.42
C LEU A 61 24.27 1.54 5.11
N TYR A 62 23.13 2.15 5.43
CA TYR A 62 23.06 3.39 6.20
C TYR A 62 21.68 3.58 6.83
N GLN A 63 21.56 4.59 7.69
CA GLN A 63 20.28 4.98 8.28
C GLN A 63 20.06 6.49 8.18
N ILE A 64 18.79 6.86 8.05
CA ILE A 64 18.31 8.24 8.15
C ILE A 64 17.48 8.32 9.42
N GLN A 65 17.98 9.08 10.39
CA GLN A 65 17.27 9.33 11.64
C GLN A 65 16.36 10.55 11.49
N GLY A 66 15.06 10.31 11.51
CA GLY A 66 14.07 11.37 11.65
C GLY A 66 14.05 11.91 13.08
N ARG A 67 13.55 13.13 13.22
CA ARG A 67 13.33 13.78 14.52
C ARG A 67 12.09 14.65 14.44
N PHE A 68 11.47 14.88 15.58
CA PHE A 68 10.37 15.84 15.67
C PHE A 68 10.92 17.27 15.51
N GLY A 69 10.42 17.99 14.51
CA GLY A 69 10.72 19.40 14.29
C GLY A 69 10.35 19.84 12.88
N GLN A 70 10.85 20.99 12.43
CA GLN A 70 10.62 21.58 11.10
C GLN A 70 11.93 21.82 10.31
N GLY A 71 13.06 21.31 10.80
CA GLY A 71 14.38 21.52 10.22
C GLY A 71 14.65 20.69 8.95
N PRO A 72 15.76 20.98 8.24
CA PRO A 72 16.24 20.18 7.10
C PRO A 72 16.40 18.70 7.47
N GLY A 73 15.86 17.80 6.63
CA GLY A 73 15.97 16.35 6.82
C GLY A 73 15.04 15.75 7.88
N GLU A 74 14.21 16.56 8.54
CA GLU A 74 13.36 16.08 9.62
C GLU A 74 12.03 15.50 9.11
N PHE A 75 11.68 14.32 9.61
CA PHE A 75 10.38 13.66 9.44
C PHE A 75 10.00 12.94 10.74
N ALA A 76 8.70 12.76 10.97
CA ALA A 76 8.20 12.09 12.16
C ALA A 76 7.08 11.09 11.83
N ARG A 77 7.24 9.85 12.27
CA ARG A 77 6.31 8.75 11.99
C ARG A 77 6.13 8.56 10.47
N PRO A 78 7.19 8.15 9.75
CA PRO A 78 7.12 7.92 8.31
C PRO A 78 6.07 6.84 8.02
N ARG A 79 5.20 7.09 7.04
CA ARG A 79 4.12 6.17 6.65
C ARG A 79 4.39 5.53 5.29
N TYR A 80 4.97 6.27 4.35
CA TYR A 80 5.28 5.79 3.00
C TYR A 80 6.66 6.23 2.57
N ALA A 81 7.26 5.42 1.70
CA ALA A 81 8.44 5.80 0.94
C ALA A 81 8.26 5.46 -0.54
N LEU A 82 8.80 6.32 -1.41
CA LEU A 82 8.80 6.12 -2.86
C LEU A 82 10.19 6.40 -3.42
N LEU A 83 10.57 5.64 -4.44
CA LEU A 83 11.78 5.88 -5.23
C LEU A 83 11.42 6.62 -6.51
N MET A 84 11.82 7.89 -6.57
CA MET A 84 11.51 8.84 -7.65
C MET A 84 12.77 9.15 -8.46
N ASN A 85 12.61 9.88 -9.57
CA ASN A 85 13.72 10.32 -10.43
C ASN A 85 14.63 9.15 -10.84
N HIS A 86 14.05 8.10 -11.41
CA HIS A 86 14.74 6.87 -11.83
C HIS A 86 15.52 6.20 -10.68
N GLY A 87 15.00 6.30 -9.45
CA GLY A 87 15.62 5.71 -8.27
C GLY A 87 16.79 6.50 -7.70
N GLN A 88 16.94 7.77 -8.07
CA GLN A 88 17.96 8.66 -7.50
C GLN A 88 17.48 9.37 -6.23
N THR A 89 16.16 9.44 -6.03
CA THR A 89 15.56 10.16 -4.91
C THR A 89 14.68 9.23 -4.08
N LEU A 90 14.96 9.17 -2.78
CA LEU A 90 14.06 8.59 -1.79
C LEU A 90 13.14 9.71 -1.27
N LEU A 91 11.84 9.59 -1.51
CA LEU A 91 10.82 10.44 -0.90
C LEU A 91 10.24 9.71 0.31
N ILE A 92 10.24 10.36 1.47
CA ILE A 92 9.60 9.88 2.70
C ILE A 92 8.40 10.77 3.00
N ALA A 93 7.20 10.18 3.05
CA ALA A 93 5.98 10.87 3.45
C ALA A 93 5.60 10.49 4.88
N ASP A 94 5.43 11.50 5.73
CA ASP A 94 5.17 11.32 7.16
C ASP A 94 3.70 11.57 7.53
N LEU A 95 3.34 11.17 8.75
CA LEU A 95 1.97 11.31 9.25
C LEU A 95 1.43 12.74 9.30
N LYS A 96 2.32 13.73 9.40
CA LYS A 96 1.95 15.13 9.55
C LYS A 96 1.74 15.82 8.21
N GLY A 97 1.81 15.07 7.11
CA GLY A 97 1.64 15.64 5.78
C GLY A 97 2.91 16.33 5.30
N ARG A 98 4.09 15.87 5.74
CA ARG A 98 5.37 16.33 5.21
C ARG A 98 5.95 15.29 4.26
N MET A 99 6.53 15.75 3.16
CA MET A 99 7.40 14.94 2.32
C MET A 99 8.84 15.44 2.44
N THR A 100 9.77 14.53 2.69
CA THR A 100 11.19 14.85 2.81
C THR A 100 11.95 13.99 1.80
N LEU A 101 12.72 14.65 0.93
CA LEU A 101 13.46 14.01 -0.15
C LEU A 101 14.92 13.85 0.25
N PHE A 102 15.47 12.68 -0.04
CA PHE A 102 16.85 12.32 0.22
C PHE A 102 17.49 11.75 -1.03
N ASN A 103 18.80 11.90 -1.15
CA ASN A 103 19.59 11.18 -2.13
C ASN A 103 19.52 9.68 -1.80
N GLU A 104 19.04 8.87 -2.74
CA GLU A 104 18.85 7.43 -2.55
C GLU A 104 20.17 6.71 -2.21
N ARG A 105 21.29 7.17 -2.75
CA ARG A 105 22.60 6.53 -2.60
C ARG A 105 23.25 6.90 -1.27
N THR A 106 23.24 8.18 -0.91
CA THR A 106 24.00 8.70 0.24
C THR A 106 23.16 8.89 1.51
N GLY A 107 21.82 8.96 1.37
CA GLY A 107 20.93 9.32 2.47
C GLY A 107 20.97 10.81 2.82
N GLU A 108 21.66 11.63 2.03
CA GLU A 108 21.76 13.07 2.27
C GLU A 108 20.42 13.77 1.97
N PHE A 109 20.07 14.73 2.81
CA PHE A 109 18.88 15.54 2.63
C PHE A 109 18.96 16.39 1.36
N ILE A 110 17.86 16.40 0.58
CA ILE A 110 17.71 17.24 -0.61
C ILE A 110 16.79 18.43 -0.29
N LYS A 111 15.52 18.15 0.03
CA LYS A 111 14.51 19.19 0.32
C LYS A 111 13.34 18.66 1.14
N THR A 112 12.63 19.58 1.78
CA THR A 112 11.37 19.33 2.46
C THR A 112 10.24 20.03 1.72
N VAL A 113 9.10 19.36 1.60
CA VAL A 113 7.86 19.88 1.04
C VAL A 113 6.78 19.83 2.13
N SER A 114 6.35 21.02 2.57
CA SER A 114 5.50 21.21 3.75
C SER A 114 4.03 21.52 3.45
N ARG A 115 3.53 21.15 2.27
CA ARG A 115 2.13 21.37 1.85
C ARG A 115 1.53 20.11 1.25
N PHE A 116 1.31 19.12 2.09
CA PHE A 116 0.77 17.86 1.62
C PHE A 116 -0.32 17.36 2.55
N GLU A 117 -1.46 17.00 1.96
CA GLU A 117 -2.57 16.40 2.70
C GLU A 117 -2.17 14.95 3.05
N PRO A 118 -2.26 14.54 4.33
CA PRO A 118 -2.03 13.15 4.68
C PRO A 118 -3.12 12.27 4.05
N SER A 119 -2.81 11.62 2.93
CA SER A 119 -3.71 10.64 2.33
C SER A 119 -3.57 9.26 2.99
N CYS A 120 -4.56 8.42 2.73
CA CYS A 120 -4.59 7.04 3.17
C CYS A 120 -3.72 6.11 2.33
N ILE A 121 -3.31 6.51 1.11
CA ILE A 121 -2.55 5.67 0.18
C ILE A 121 -1.74 6.53 -0.79
N PHE A 122 -0.46 6.19 -0.96
CA PHE A 122 0.46 6.81 -1.90
C PHE A 122 1.15 5.80 -2.79
N LEU A 123 1.13 6.05 -4.10
CA LEU A 123 1.82 5.23 -5.09
C LEU A 123 2.64 6.12 -6.03
N LYS A 124 3.76 5.59 -6.52
CA LYS A 124 4.50 6.19 -7.62
C LYS A 124 3.62 6.18 -8.88
N TYR A 125 3.29 7.34 -9.42
CA TYR A 125 2.51 7.43 -10.66
C TYR A 125 3.45 7.42 -11.87
N ASP A 126 4.51 8.24 -11.84
CA ASP A 126 5.64 8.20 -12.77
C ASP A 126 6.92 8.64 -12.03
N GLU A 127 7.98 9.02 -12.75
CA GLU A 127 9.26 9.41 -12.13
C GLU A 127 9.23 10.77 -11.42
N THR A 128 8.22 11.58 -11.70
CA THR A 128 8.07 12.97 -11.26
C THR A 128 6.75 13.23 -10.52
N HIS A 129 5.83 12.27 -10.55
CA HIS A 129 4.52 12.38 -9.93
C HIS A 129 4.15 11.16 -9.09
N PHE A 130 3.35 11.39 -8.06
CA PHE A 130 2.75 10.34 -7.25
C PHE A 130 1.22 10.48 -7.21
N LEU A 131 0.57 9.32 -7.11
CA LEU A 131 -0.87 9.18 -6.96
C LEU A 131 -1.22 9.15 -5.47
N SER A 132 -2.20 9.96 -5.09
CA SER A 132 -2.82 10.01 -3.78
C SER A 132 -4.28 9.57 -3.87
N ILE A 133 -4.69 8.65 -2.99
CA ILE A 133 -6.04 8.05 -3.00
C ILE A 133 -6.69 8.23 -1.64
N ILE A 134 -8.01 8.46 -1.63
CA ILE A 134 -8.81 8.78 -0.43
C ILE A 134 -8.18 9.95 0.33
N ASN A 135 -8.18 11.08 -0.36
CA ASN A 135 -7.68 12.36 0.15
C ASN A 135 -8.85 13.22 0.66
N ALA A 136 -8.55 14.39 1.23
CA ALA A 136 -9.57 15.26 1.81
C ALA A 136 -10.52 15.88 0.76
N SER A 137 -10.13 15.96 -0.51
CA SER A 137 -10.92 16.61 -1.57
C SER A 137 -12.16 15.84 -2.01
N ASP A 138 -12.98 16.48 -2.83
CA ASP A 138 -14.15 15.88 -3.48
C ASP A 138 -13.80 14.85 -4.56
N HIS A 139 -12.53 14.73 -4.93
CA HIS A 139 -12.03 13.76 -5.90
C HIS A 139 -11.29 12.59 -5.20
N LEU A 140 -11.61 11.36 -5.62
CA LEU A 140 -11.02 10.15 -5.05
C LEU A 140 -9.52 10.07 -5.33
N PHE A 141 -9.10 10.52 -6.52
CA PHE A 141 -7.70 10.47 -6.98
C PHE A 141 -7.13 11.87 -7.17
N LYS A 142 -5.88 12.05 -6.72
CA LYS A 142 -5.04 13.22 -7.01
C LYS A 142 -3.69 12.77 -7.54
N ILE A 143 -3.19 13.41 -8.58
CA ILE A 143 -1.79 13.32 -8.99
C ILE A 143 -1.09 14.59 -8.53
N LEU A 144 0.05 14.41 -7.87
CA LEU A 144 0.85 15.50 -7.34
C LEU A 144 2.28 15.41 -7.86
N ASN A 145 2.92 16.56 -8.04
CA ASN A 145 4.34 16.64 -8.40
C ASN A 145 5.24 16.51 -7.15
N LEU A 146 6.57 16.49 -7.34
CA LEU A 146 7.54 16.41 -6.24
C LEU A 146 7.58 17.63 -5.32
N ASP A 147 6.86 18.70 -5.63
CA ASP A 147 6.65 19.89 -4.79
C ASP A 147 5.33 19.83 -4.00
N GLY A 148 4.61 18.71 -4.07
CA GLY A 148 3.35 18.50 -3.35
C GLY A 148 2.17 19.26 -3.94
N GLU A 149 2.33 19.83 -5.14
CA GLU A 149 1.26 20.53 -5.83
C GLU A 149 0.38 19.53 -6.55
N THR A 150 -0.94 19.67 -6.40
CA THR A 150 -1.88 18.85 -7.17
C THR A 150 -1.90 19.35 -8.60
N VAL A 151 -1.43 18.50 -9.53
CA VAL A 151 -1.45 18.79 -10.97
C VAL A 151 -2.69 18.23 -11.66
N HIS A 152 -3.35 17.24 -11.04
CA HIS A 152 -4.56 16.64 -11.57
C HIS A 152 -5.40 16.02 -10.45
N SER A 153 -6.72 15.98 -10.63
CA SER A 153 -7.61 15.24 -9.73
C SER A 153 -8.89 14.86 -10.45
N TRP A 154 -9.40 13.66 -10.18
CA TRP A 154 -10.60 13.17 -10.86
C TRP A 154 -11.33 12.12 -10.03
N PHE A 155 -12.47 11.68 -10.58
CA PHE A 155 -13.42 10.74 -10.03
C PHE A 155 -14.16 11.30 -8.79
N PRO A 156 -15.47 11.59 -8.88
CA PRO A 156 -16.25 12.10 -7.76
C PRO A 156 -16.20 11.12 -6.58
N LYS A 157 -15.60 11.54 -5.47
CA LYS A 157 -15.42 10.72 -4.26
C LYS A 157 -16.75 10.21 -3.73
N LYS A 158 -17.80 11.05 -3.82
CA LYS A 158 -19.17 10.65 -3.46
C LYS A 158 -19.64 9.39 -4.21
N ARG A 159 -19.33 9.27 -5.50
CA ARG A 159 -19.73 8.11 -6.32
C ARG A 159 -19.09 6.80 -5.82
N TYR A 160 -17.86 6.88 -5.29
CA TYR A 160 -17.22 5.73 -4.65
C TYR A 160 -17.88 5.38 -3.32
N PHE A 161 -18.20 6.37 -2.50
CA PHE A 161 -18.89 6.15 -1.22
C PHE A 161 -20.33 5.66 -1.38
N ASP A 162 -21.05 6.14 -2.39
CA ASP A 162 -22.42 5.68 -2.68
C ASP A 162 -22.44 4.21 -3.13
N HIS A 163 -21.33 3.67 -3.64
CA HIS A 163 -21.21 2.25 -3.97
C HIS A 163 -21.16 1.36 -2.72
N TYR A 164 -20.49 1.85 -1.69
CA TYR A 164 -20.30 1.15 -0.43
C TYR A 164 -21.14 1.84 0.64
N GLU A 165 -22.41 1.43 0.82
CA GLU A 165 -23.16 1.81 2.01
C GLU A 165 -22.38 1.30 3.24
N LYS A 166 -21.65 2.21 3.88
CA LYS A 166 -20.64 1.85 4.88
C LYS A 166 -21.30 1.52 6.21
N GLU A 167 -21.81 0.30 6.35
CA GLU A 167 -22.13 -0.26 7.66
C GLU A 167 -20.94 -0.94 8.33
N VAL A 168 -19.80 -1.16 7.66
CA VAL A 168 -18.62 -1.85 8.22
C VAL A 168 -17.34 -1.05 7.99
N TRP A 169 -16.61 -0.77 9.06
CA TRP A 169 -15.31 -0.13 8.98
C TRP A 169 -14.24 -1.13 8.53
N THR A 170 -13.48 -0.74 7.51
CA THR A 170 -12.39 -1.55 6.96
C THR A 170 -11.03 -0.97 7.38
N ARG A 171 -10.05 -1.85 7.60
CA ARG A 171 -8.68 -1.48 7.98
C ARG A 171 -7.66 -1.64 6.86
N SER A 172 -8.12 -2.05 5.68
CA SER A 172 -7.23 -2.45 4.60
C SER A 172 -7.66 -1.79 3.31
N TYR A 173 -6.67 -1.29 2.58
CA TYR A 173 -6.84 -0.91 1.20
C TYR A 173 -5.78 -1.63 0.41
N ALA A 174 -6.15 -2.08 -0.77
CA ALA A 174 -5.23 -2.68 -1.71
C ALA A 174 -5.28 -1.90 -3.01
N VAL A 175 -4.11 -1.62 -3.57
CA VAL A 175 -4.02 -0.86 -4.80
C VAL A 175 -2.79 -1.26 -5.61
N CYS A 176 -2.93 -1.27 -6.93
CA CYS A 176 -1.79 -1.21 -7.82
C CYS A 176 -2.09 -0.36 -9.06
N LEU A 177 -1.03 0.01 -9.77
CA LEU A 177 -1.12 0.67 -11.07
C LEU A 177 -0.73 -0.30 -12.16
N GLY A 178 -1.51 -0.32 -13.24
CA GLY A 178 -1.09 -0.91 -14.50
C GLY A 178 -0.03 -0.05 -15.22
N PRO A 179 0.70 -0.61 -16.20
CA PRO A 179 1.64 0.14 -17.03
C PRO A 179 0.94 1.25 -17.84
N ASP A 180 -0.33 1.06 -18.15
CA ASP A 180 -1.23 2.03 -18.80
C ASP A 180 -1.82 3.07 -17.85
N LYS A 181 -1.36 3.12 -16.59
CA LYS A 181 -1.83 4.02 -15.52
C LYS A 181 -3.28 3.79 -15.09
N LYS A 182 -3.89 2.66 -15.47
CA LYS A 182 -5.15 2.23 -14.85
C LYS A 182 -4.93 1.91 -13.38
N ILE A 183 -5.91 2.26 -12.56
CA ILE A 183 -5.87 2.08 -11.11
C ILE A 183 -6.74 0.90 -10.76
N TYR A 184 -6.13 -0.12 -10.16
CA TYR A 184 -6.83 -1.25 -9.58
C TYR A 184 -6.89 -1.00 -8.08
N PHE A 185 -8.07 -0.77 -7.54
CA PHE A 185 -8.23 -0.31 -6.17
C PHE A 185 -9.34 -1.10 -5.49
N GLN A 186 -9.10 -1.43 -4.22
CA GLN A 186 -10.11 -2.07 -3.41
C GLN A 186 -10.02 -1.73 -1.93
N GLU A 187 -11.18 -1.54 -1.32
CA GLU A 187 -11.35 -1.50 0.13
C GLU A 187 -11.49 -2.94 0.63
N GLY A 188 -10.51 -3.39 1.41
CA GLY A 188 -10.11 -4.80 1.55
C GLY A 188 -11.12 -5.77 2.16
N SER A 189 -12.35 -5.36 2.42
CA SER A 189 -13.46 -6.21 2.87
C SER A 189 -14.23 -6.86 1.73
N TYR A 190 -14.15 -6.32 0.51
CA TYR A 190 -14.99 -6.76 -0.60
C TYR A 190 -14.22 -7.59 -1.63
N PRO A 191 -14.83 -8.65 -2.19
CA PRO A 191 -14.16 -9.64 -3.05
C PRO A 191 -14.11 -9.24 -4.54
N GLU A 192 -13.91 -7.98 -4.85
CA GLU A 192 -13.78 -7.48 -6.22
C GLU A 192 -12.59 -6.54 -6.36
N ILE A 193 -12.26 -6.16 -7.58
CA ILE A 193 -11.35 -5.06 -7.86
C ILE A 193 -12.13 -4.00 -8.61
N LEU A 194 -12.06 -2.76 -8.15
CA LEU A 194 -12.56 -1.63 -8.89
C LEU A 194 -11.45 -1.10 -9.81
N LEU A 195 -11.71 -1.12 -11.11
CA LEU A 195 -10.82 -0.64 -12.16
C LEU A 195 -11.22 0.77 -12.57
N PHE A 196 -10.35 1.73 -12.30
CA PHE A 196 -10.53 3.12 -12.67
C PHE A 196 -9.59 3.52 -13.80
N GLU A 197 -10.12 4.33 -14.70
CA GLU A 197 -9.36 4.99 -15.74
C GLU A 197 -9.27 6.49 -15.45
N ARG A 198 -8.22 7.13 -15.96
CA ARG A 198 -8.02 8.56 -15.80
C ARG A 198 -9.14 9.32 -16.52
N ASP A 199 -9.70 10.34 -15.85
CA ASP A 199 -10.74 11.23 -16.38
C ASP A 199 -12.06 10.53 -16.74
N VAL A 200 -12.21 9.28 -16.29
CA VAL A 200 -13.42 8.49 -16.44
C VAL A 200 -14.15 8.47 -15.09
N ASN A 201 -15.38 8.98 -15.08
CA ASN A 201 -16.21 9.06 -13.87
C ASN A 201 -16.99 7.77 -13.58
N PHE A 202 -16.61 6.65 -14.19
CA PHE A 202 -17.11 5.31 -13.89
C PHE A 202 -15.94 4.38 -13.65
N TYR A 203 -16.19 3.24 -13.00
CA TYR A 203 -15.24 2.16 -12.85
C TYR A 203 -15.83 0.87 -13.41
N LYS A 204 -14.97 -0.06 -13.81
CA LYS A 204 -15.36 -1.44 -14.07
C LYS A 204 -15.13 -2.27 -12.81
N THR A 205 -15.91 -3.32 -12.63
CA THR A 205 -15.72 -4.24 -11.52
C THR A 205 -15.19 -5.56 -12.04
N ILE A 206 -14.06 -6.01 -11.50
CA ILE A 206 -13.49 -7.33 -11.77
C ILE A 206 -13.86 -8.22 -10.59
N GLN A 207 -14.72 -9.20 -10.82
CA GLN A 207 -15.14 -10.15 -9.78
C GLN A 207 -14.01 -11.14 -9.49
N LEU A 208 -13.66 -11.29 -8.22
CA LEU A 208 -12.61 -12.24 -7.82
C LEU A 208 -13.23 -13.58 -7.46
N LYS A 209 -12.46 -14.64 -7.73
CA LYS A 209 -12.79 -15.97 -7.26
C LYS A 209 -12.38 -16.06 -5.79
N TRP A 210 -13.26 -16.62 -4.96
CA TRP A 210 -12.97 -16.65 -3.53
C TRP A 210 -11.89 -17.68 -3.21
N PRO A 211 -10.92 -17.35 -2.33
CA PRO A 211 -9.99 -18.34 -1.82
C PRO A 211 -10.73 -19.41 -1.00
N LYS A 212 -10.11 -20.59 -0.84
CA LYS A 212 -10.74 -21.80 -0.24
C LYS A 212 -11.45 -21.55 1.10
N TYR A 213 -10.91 -20.66 1.93
CA TYR A 213 -11.43 -20.35 3.26
C TYR A 213 -11.94 -18.91 3.36
N TYR A 214 -12.43 -18.36 2.24
CA TYR A 214 -13.01 -17.03 2.22
C TYR A 214 -14.19 -16.91 3.20
N LYS A 215 -14.12 -15.89 4.04
CA LYS A 215 -15.19 -15.46 4.94
C LYS A 215 -15.62 -14.06 4.55
N LYS A 216 -16.91 -13.88 4.26
CA LYS A 216 -17.49 -12.58 3.95
C LYS A 216 -17.36 -11.64 5.15
N ALA A 217 -17.20 -10.35 4.86
CA ALA A 217 -17.35 -9.32 5.87
C ALA A 217 -18.76 -9.41 6.53
N PRO A 218 -18.88 -9.12 7.83
CA PRO A 218 -20.17 -9.07 8.50
C PRO A 218 -21.07 -8.00 7.87
N GLU A 219 -22.39 -8.09 8.05
CA GLU A 219 -23.30 -7.05 7.55
C GLU A 219 -23.22 -5.76 8.36
N LYS A 220 -22.86 -5.85 9.65
CA LYS A 220 -22.80 -4.73 10.60
C LYS A 220 -21.39 -4.55 11.17
N ASP A 221 -21.01 -3.30 11.41
CA ASP A 221 -19.75 -2.97 12.07
C ASP A 221 -19.67 -3.50 13.49
N LEU A 222 -18.44 -3.47 14.03
CA LEU A 222 -18.21 -3.50 15.45
C LEU A 222 -19.02 -2.41 16.16
N ASP A 223 -19.80 -2.80 17.17
CA ASP A 223 -20.52 -1.86 18.04
C ASP A 223 -19.56 -0.76 18.53
N PRO A 224 -19.89 0.54 18.32
CA PRO A 224 -19.01 1.66 18.66
C PRO A 224 -18.49 1.65 20.10
N LYS A 225 -19.21 1.05 21.06
CA LYS A 225 -18.75 0.93 22.45
C LYS A 225 -17.46 0.09 22.59
N TYR A 226 -17.19 -0.79 21.64
CA TYR A 226 -16.00 -1.64 21.60
C TYR A 226 -14.85 -1.04 20.78
N ARG A 227 -14.99 0.16 20.21
CA ARG A 227 -13.97 0.78 19.34
C ARG A 227 -12.58 0.90 19.97
N PHE A 228 -12.52 1.02 21.29
CA PHE A 228 -11.26 1.08 22.06
C PHE A 228 -10.88 -0.24 22.76
N ASN A 229 -11.73 -1.27 22.64
CA ASN A 229 -11.44 -2.60 23.15
C ASN A 229 -10.61 -3.37 22.12
N LYS A 230 -9.29 -3.45 22.35
CA LYS A 230 -8.34 -4.09 21.42
C LYS A 230 -8.72 -5.53 21.07
N VAL A 231 -9.24 -6.30 22.04
CA VAL A 231 -9.63 -7.71 21.83
C VAL A 231 -10.83 -7.79 20.91
N LYS A 232 -11.91 -7.05 21.21
CA LYS A 232 -13.13 -7.03 20.39
C LYS A 232 -12.89 -6.50 18.98
N VAL A 233 -12.02 -5.50 18.86
CA VAL A 233 -11.55 -4.99 17.58
C VAL A 233 -10.83 -6.09 16.79
N GLN A 234 -9.89 -6.79 17.43
CA GLN A 234 -9.14 -7.87 16.78
C GLN A 234 -10.07 -9.01 16.35
N GLU A 235 -10.94 -9.49 17.25
CA GLU A 235 -11.96 -10.51 16.96
C GLU A 235 -12.83 -10.13 15.76
N HIS A 236 -13.27 -8.87 15.68
CA HIS A 236 -14.07 -8.39 14.56
C HIS A 236 -13.28 -8.46 13.24
N PHE A 237 -12.05 -7.94 13.21
CA PHE A 237 -11.23 -7.96 11.99
C PHE A 237 -10.80 -9.39 11.61
N ASP A 238 -10.59 -10.28 12.57
CA ASP A 238 -10.22 -11.67 12.33
C ASP A 238 -11.43 -12.53 11.91
N SER A 239 -12.66 -12.03 12.04
CA SER A 239 -13.86 -12.79 11.70
C SER A 239 -14.08 -12.97 10.18
N TYR A 240 -13.38 -12.20 9.34
CA TYR A 240 -13.56 -12.22 7.88
C TYR A 240 -12.24 -12.15 7.11
N THR A 241 -12.30 -12.48 5.82
CA THR A 241 -11.14 -12.44 4.92
C THR A 241 -10.85 -11.03 4.45
N HIS A 242 -9.57 -10.66 4.45
CA HIS A 242 -9.10 -9.34 4.00
C HIS A 242 -8.33 -9.44 2.69
N LEU A 243 -8.71 -8.68 1.69
CA LEU A 243 -7.84 -8.35 0.57
C LEU A 243 -6.83 -7.29 1.04
N LYS A 244 -5.56 -7.68 1.17
CA LYS A 244 -4.50 -6.83 1.75
C LYS A 244 -3.70 -6.08 0.72
N ASN A 245 -3.36 -6.71 -0.40
CA ASN A 245 -2.51 -6.10 -1.42
C ASN A 245 -2.90 -6.57 -2.82
N LEU A 246 -2.61 -5.69 -3.78
CA LEU A 246 -2.65 -5.97 -5.21
C LEU A 246 -1.25 -5.68 -5.77
N PHE A 247 -0.75 -6.55 -6.63
CA PHE A 247 0.48 -6.29 -7.38
C PHE A 247 0.22 -6.51 -8.85
N TYR A 248 0.53 -5.52 -9.68
CA TYR A 248 0.56 -5.72 -11.13
C TYR A 248 1.83 -6.50 -11.49
N ILE A 249 1.70 -7.63 -12.17
CA ILE A 249 2.80 -8.52 -12.53
C ILE A 249 2.82 -8.72 -14.05
N GLY A 250 4.00 -8.50 -14.64
CA GLY A 250 4.21 -8.64 -16.07
C GLY A 250 3.41 -7.61 -16.86
N ASP A 251 2.69 -8.09 -17.88
CA ASP A 251 1.90 -7.28 -18.81
C ASP A 251 0.39 -7.45 -18.64
N LYS A 252 -0.08 -8.49 -17.93
CA LYS A 252 -1.51 -8.83 -17.87
C LYS A 252 -1.98 -9.51 -16.58
N TYR A 253 -1.17 -9.54 -15.53
CA TYR A 253 -1.56 -10.21 -14.29
C TYR A 253 -1.68 -9.26 -13.12
N ILE A 254 -2.65 -9.53 -12.25
CA ILE A 254 -2.72 -8.96 -10.91
C ILE A 254 -2.62 -10.10 -9.92
N LEU A 255 -1.60 -10.04 -9.05
CA LEU A 255 -1.52 -10.86 -7.87
C LEU A 255 -2.38 -10.24 -6.79
N VAL A 256 -3.36 -11.00 -6.31
CA VAL A 256 -4.22 -10.62 -5.19
C VAL A 256 -3.74 -11.36 -3.95
N VAL A 257 -3.55 -10.62 -2.86
CA VAL A 257 -3.12 -11.18 -1.57
C VAL A 257 -4.27 -11.10 -0.58
N TRP A 258 -4.69 -12.27 -0.11
CA TRP A 258 -5.73 -12.43 0.90
C TRP A 258 -5.13 -12.83 2.24
N TYR A 259 -5.65 -12.25 3.30
CA TYR A 259 -5.40 -12.67 4.68
C TYR A 259 -6.65 -13.33 5.21
N ILE A 260 -6.51 -14.60 5.56
CA ILE A 260 -7.56 -15.43 6.15
C ILE A 260 -7.10 -15.74 7.57
N HIS A 261 -7.96 -15.54 8.55
CA HIS A 261 -7.59 -15.64 9.96
C HIS A 261 -7.97 -16.99 10.59
N GLU A 262 -8.90 -17.74 9.96
CA GLU A 262 -9.34 -19.05 10.43
C GLU A 262 -9.61 -20.01 9.26
N PRO A 263 -8.70 -20.95 8.95
CA PRO A 263 -7.34 -21.04 9.52
C PRO A 263 -6.49 -19.81 9.12
N TYR A 264 -5.45 -19.51 9.89
CA TYR A 264 -4.52 -18.44 9.49
C TYR A 264 -3.78 -18.84 8.22
N GLU A 265 -4.12 -18.20 7.10
CA GLU A 265 -3.58 -18.47 5.77
C GLU A 265 -3.41 -17.16 4.99
N ILE A 266 -2.26 -17.01 4.35
CA ILE A 266 -2.06 -16.00 3.31
C ILE A 266 -2.25 -16.70 1.97
N SER A 267 -3.32 -16.33 1.27
CA SER A 267 -3.60 -16.86 -0.07
C SER A 267 -3.15 -15.85 -1.12
N MET A 268 -2.46 -16.33 -2.15
CA MET A 268 -1.97 -15.52 -3.26
C MET A 268 -2.53 -16.08 -4.57
N ASP A 269 -3.36 -15.29 -5.23
CA ASP A 269 -4.06 -15.68 -6.45
C ASP A 269 -3.65 -14.77 -7.61
N LEU A 270 -3.30 -15.37 -8.75
CA LEU A 270 -2.94 -14.64 -9.96
C LEU A 270 -4.15 -14.52 -10.89
N TYR A 271 -4.54 -13.28 -11.20
CA TYR A 271 -5.68 -12.97 -12.08
C TYR A 271 -5.20 -12.38 -13.40
N ASN A 272 -5.63 -12.96 -14.52
CA ASN A 272 -5.42 -12.38 -15.83
C ASN A 272 -6.44 -11.26 -16.07
N ILE A 273 -5.96 -10.03 -16.28
CA ILE A 273 -6.83 -8.87 -16.52
C ILE A 273 -7.46 -8.87 -17.91
N GLN A 274 -6.88 -9.59 -18.88
CA GLN A 274 -7.43 -9.66 -20.24
C GLN A 274 -8.62 -10.61 -20.35
N ASP A 275 -8.69 -11.64 -19.48
CA ASP A 275 -9.80 -12.60 -19.47
C ASP A 275 -11.08 -12.01 -18.84
N ASN A 276 -10.97 -10.82 -18.23
CA ASN A 276 -12.04 -10.13 -17.49
C ASN A 276 -12.42 -8.76 -18.10
N GLN A 277 -11.95 -8.45 -19.32
CA GLN A 277 -12.34 -7.27 -20.11
C GLN A 277 -13.32 -7.65 -21.22
#